data_AF-A0A973BB38-F1
#
_entry.id   AF-A0A973BB38-F1
#
_cell.length_a   1.000
_cell.length_b   1.000
_cell.length_c   1.000
_cell.angle_alpha   90.00
_cell.angle_beta   90.00
_cell.angle_gamma   90.00
#
_symmetry.space_group_name_H-M   'P 1'
#
loop_
_entity.id
_entity.type
_entity.pdbx_description
1 polymer ?
#
loop_
_entity_poly.entity_id
_entity_poly.type
_entity_poly.pdbx_seq_one_letter_code
_entity_poly.pdbx_strand_id
1 'polypeptide(L)'
;MFKVEREEIFYVYKKIERDYAEAFQAHTDKCKVMDVGYIERILEAPNEVVNQAIESYINMLIEQLKPKYIKSLRSSLRSVRSRNKRLGNSKISSVTVDIDLINSLNDIKAHYPDKKLTNAGVIKLAVEALRKELACLK
;
A
#
# COMPACT_ATOMS: atom_id res chain seq x y z
N MET A 1 -20.55 9.75 4.71
CA MET A 1 -19.71 8.67 5.28
C MET A 1 -18.33 8.71 4.64
N PHE A 2 -17.25 8.57 5.42
CA PHE A 2 -15.88 8.54 4.87
C PHE A 2 -15.57 7.12 4.37
N LYS A 3 -16.08 6.77 3.19
CA LYS A 3 -15.91 5.43 2.62
C LYS A 3 -14.51 5.29 2.02
N VAL A 4 -13.78 4.24 2.37
CA VAL A 4 -12.44 3.87 1.86
C VAL A 4 -12.48 2.41 1.43
N GLU A 5 -11.86 2.07 0.30
CA GLU A 5 -11.74 0.70 -0.21
C GLU A 5 -10.39 0.10 0.21
N ARG A 6 -10.28 -1.24 0.25
CA ARG A 6 -9.06 -1.93 0.70
C ARG A 6 -7.82 -1.46 -0.06
N GLU A 7 -7.97 -1.26 -1.37
CA GLU A 7 -6.89 -0.82 -2.29
C GLU A 7 -6.36 0.59 -1.96
N GLU A 8 -7.17 1.41 -1.30
CA GLU A 8 -6.89 2.82 -1.06
C GLU A 8 -6.25 3.07 0.31
N ILE A 9 -6.14 2.03 1.14
CA ILE A 9 -5.67 2.15 2.52
C ILE A 9 -4.22 2.66 2.58
N PHE A 10 -3.37 2.19 1.66
CA PHE A 10 -2.00 2.65 1.53
C PHE A 10 -1.92 4.12 1.12
N TYR A 11 -2.80 4.56 0.22
CA TYR A 11 -2.86 5.96 -0.17
C TYR A 11 -3.19 6.85 1.05
N VAL A 12 -4.16 6.43 1.87
CA VAL A 12 -4.53 7.14 3.09
C VAL A 12 -3.32 7.24 4.03
N TYR A 13 -2.67 6.12 4.31
CA TYR A 13 -1.49 6.06 5.18
C TYR A 13 -0.37 6.97 4.67
N LYS A 14 0.05 6.81 3.41
CA LYS A 14 1.12 7.61 2.80
C LYS A 14 0.82 9.10 2.77
N LYS A 15 -0.46 9.47 2.60
CA LYS A 15 -0.84 10.88 2.64
C LYS A 15 -0.73 11.47 4.05
N ILE A 16 -1.11 10.72 5.08
CA ILE A 16 -0.92 11.14 6.49
C ILE A 16 0.57 11.25 6.83
N GLU A 17 1.37 10.27 6.41
CA GLU A 17 2.83 10.29 6.56
C GLU A 17 3.46 11.53 5.91
N ARG A 18 3.02 11.88 4.70
CA ARG A 18 3.55 13.04 3.98
C ARG A 18 3.09 14.37 4.59
N ASP A 19 1.83 14.47 4.98
CA ASP A 19 1.21 15.69 5.50
C ASP A 19 1.34 15.78 7.06
N TYR A 20 2.28 15.03 7.64
CA TYR A 20 2.44 14.74 9.08
C TYR A 20 2.37 15.97 9.99
N ALA A 21 2.99 17.08 9.61
CA ALA A 21 3.04 18.30 10.42
C ALA A 21 1.67 18.98 10.59
N GLU A 22 0.79 18.86 9.60
CA GLU A 22 -0.50 19.55 9.58
C GLU A 22 -1.68 18.64 9.96
N ALA A 23 -1.47 17.33 9.98
CA ALA A 23 -2.53 16.33 10.10
C ALA A 23 -3.11 16.20 11.52
N PHE A 24 -2.29 16.35 12.56
CA PHE A 24 -2.63 15.96 13.93
C PHE A 24 -3.29 17.06 14.77
N GLN A 25 -4.14 16.63 15.70
CA GLN A 25 -4.65 17.42 16.81
C GLN A 25 -3.60 17.51 17.94
N ALA A 26 -3.85 18.34 18.94
CA ALA A 26 -2.91 18.52 20.07
C ALA A 26 -2.78 17.24 20.93
N HIS A 27 -3.86 16.47 21.06
CA HIS A 27 -3.93 15.26 21.90
C HIS A 27 -3.71 13.96 21.10
N THR A 28 -3.23 14.06 19.86
CA THR A 28 -3.08 12.88 19.00
C THR A 28 -1.99 11.96 19.50
N ASP A 29 -2.30 10.67 19.61
CA ASP A 29 -1.29 9.62 19.71
C ASP A 29 -0.70 9.36 18.32
N LYS A 30 0.43 10.01 18.03
CA LYS A 30 1.10 9.92 16.74
C LYS A 30 1.66 8.53 16.46
N CYS A 31 2.07 7.79 17.50
CA CYS A 31 2.58 6.44 17.34
C CYS A 31 1.46 5.52 16.87
N LYS A 32 0.29 5.64 17.48
CA LYS A 32 -0.91 4.89 17.08
C LYS A 32 -1.39 5.20 15.67
N VAL A 33 -1.36 6.47 15.25
CA VAL A 33 -1.79 6.85 13.88
C VAL A 33 -0.81 6.33 12.80
N MET A 34 0.48 6.30 13.13
CA MET A 34 1.53 5.83 12.22
C MET A 34 1.79 4.33 12.32
N ASP A 35 1.04 3.59 13.15
CA ASP A 35 1.22 2.16 13.31
C ASP A 35 0.80 1.43 12.03
N VAL A 36 1.78 0.87 11.34
CA VAL A 36 1.59 0.08 10.11
C VAL A 36 0.78 -1.19 10.37
N GLY A 37 0.71 -1.67 11.62
CA GLY A 37 -0.08 -2.84 11.99
C GLY A 37 -1.57 -2.70 11.69
N TYR A 38 -2.11 -1.47 11.66
CA TYR A 38 -3.49 -1.26 11.19
C TYR A 38 -3.65 -1.54 9.69
N ILE A 39 -2.63 -1.21 8.90
CA ILE A 39 -2.62 -1.43 7.45
C ILE A 39 -2.48 -2.93 7.16
N GLU A 40 -1.54 -3.59 7.83
CA GLU A 40 -1.33 -5.04 7.72
C GLU A 40 -2.61 -5.81 8.03
N ARG A 41 -3.28 -5.48 9.15
CA ARG A 41 -4.57 -6.08 9.52
C ARG A 41 -5.64 -5.94 8.44
N ILE A 42 -5.71 -4.81 7.74
CA ILE A 42 -6.70 -4.59 6.68
C ILE A 42 -6.37 -5.38 5.41
N LEU A 43 -5.08 -5.52 5.10
CA LEU A 43 -4.63 -6.27 3.92
C LEU A 43 -4.78 -7.78 4.12
N GLU A 44 -4.52 -8.27 5.32
CA GLU A 44 -4.63 -9.68 5.70
C GLU A 44 -6.06 -10.09 6.06
N ALA A 45 -6.94 -9.13 6.37
CA ALA A 45 -8.33 -9.39 6.71
C ALA A 45 -9.07 -10.12 5.58
N PRO A 46 -9.80 -11.21 5.86
CA PRO A 46 -10.75 -11.82 4.93
C PRO A 46 -11.79 -10.81 4.41
N ASN A 47 -12.36 -11.08 3.23
CA ASN A 47 -13.33 -10.19 2.59
C ASN A 47 -14.58 -9.94 3.44
N GLU A 48 -14.93 -10.89 4.31
CA GLU A 48 -16.07 -10.82 5.21
C GLU A 48 -15.88 -9.78 6.32
N VAL A 49 -14.63 -9.54 6.75
CA VAL A 49 -14.31 -8.70 7.91
C VAL A 49 -13.51 -7.45 7.57
N VAL A 50 -13.01 -7.33 6.33
CA VAL A 50 -12.20 -6.17 5.90
C VAL A 50 -12.92 -4.84 6.06
N ASN A 51 -14.22 -4.78 5.78
CA ASN A 51 -14.98 -3.55 5.90
C ASN A 51 -14.99 -3.05 7.34
N GLN A 52 -15.07 -3.96 8.31
CA GLN A 52 -15.01 -3.63 9.73
C GLN A 52 -13.61 -3.18 10.15
N ALA A 53 -12.55 -3.81 9.62
CA ALA A 53 -11.17 -3.40 9.87
C ALA A 53 -10.88 -1.99 9.31
N ILE A 54 -11.35 -1.71 8.08
CA ILE A 54 -11.26 -0.38 7.46
C ILE A 54 -12.03 0.63 8.31
N GLU A 55 -13.27 0.33 8.68
CA GLU A 55 -14.09 1.23 9.48
C GLU A 55 -13.43 1.57 10.83
N SER A 56 -12.88 0.57 11.51
CA SER A 56 -12.14 0.76 12.77
C SER A 56 -10.95 1.70 12.59
N TYR A 57 -10.14 1.50 11.55
CA TYR A 57 -9.01 2.38 11.25
C TYR A 57 -9.47 3.80 10.90
N ILE A 58 -10.51 3.95 10.08
CA ILE A 58 -11.03 5.27 9.71
C ILE A 58 -11.60 6.02 10.92
N ASN A 59 -12.27 5.32 11.84
CA ASN A 59 -12.77 5.93 13.08
C ASN A 59 -11.62 6.41 13.96
N MET A 60 -10.57 5.59 14.12
CA MET A 60 -9.34 6.01 14.81
C MET A 60 -8.75 7.27 14.16
N LEU A 61 -8.65 7.32 12.82
CA LEU A 61 -8.16 8.52 12.14
C LEU A 61 -9.05 9.75 12.36
N ILE A 62 -10.37 9.60 12.40
CA ILE A 62 -11.31 10.71 12.64
C ILE A 62 -11.13 11.28 14.05
N GLU A 63 -10.91 10.42 15.05
CA GLU A 63 -10.66 10.84 16.42
C GLU A 63 -9.31 11.56 16.55
N GLN A 64 -8.29 11.06 15.86
CA GLN A 64 -6.91 11.51 16.05
C GLN A 64 -6.53 12.70 15.16
N LEU A 65 -7.11 12.86 13.97
CA LEU A 65 -6.70 13.88 13.01
C LEU A 65 -7.57 15.14 13.07
N LYS A 66 -7.00 16.29 12.68
CA LYS A 66 -7.75 17.55 12.62
C LYS A 66 -8.96 17.42 11.69
N PRO A 67 -10.15 17.92 12.07
CA PRO A 67 -11.33 17.86 11.20
C PRO A 67 -11.13 18.50 9.82
N LYS A 68 -10.36 19.60 9.75
CA LYS A 68 -9.98 20.25 8.49
C LYS A 68 -9.13 19.32 7.61
N TYR A 69 -8.21 18.57 8.21
CA TYR A 69 -7.39 17.60 7.51
C TYR A 69 -8.20 16.41 7.00
N ILE A 70 -9.13 15.86 7.81
CA ILE A 70 -10.06 14.81 7.35
C ILE A 70 -10.88 15.26 6.13
N LYS A 71 -11.32 16.52 6.08
CA LYS A 71 -11.99 17.08 4.89
C LYS A 71 -11.07 17.11 3.68
N SER A 72 -9.81 17.52 3.84
CA SER A 72 -8.79 17.51 2.78
C SER A 72 -8.50 16.09 2.26
N LEU A 73 -8.35 15.13 3.18
CA LEU A 73 -8.11 13.72 2.88
C LEU A 73 -9.27 13.12 2.06
N ARG A 74 -10.52 13.38 2.46
CA ARG A 74 -11.72 13.00 1.70
C ARG A 74 -11.75 13.56 0.29
N SER A 75 -11.41 14.84 0.13
CA SER A 75 -11.35 15.49 -1.19
C SER A 75 -10.25 14.91 -2.06
N SER A 76 -9.10 14.59 -1.47
CA SER A 76 -7.97 13.98 -2.17
C SER A 76 -8.31 12.57 -2.66
N LEU A 77 -8.93 11.74 -1.82
CA LEU A 77 -9.42 10.41 -2.21
C LEU A 77 -10.45 10.50 -3.36
N ARG A 78 -11.40 11.43 -3.29
CA ARG A 78 -12.36 11.64 -4.39
C ARG A 78 -11.66 12.02 -5.70
N SER A 79 -10.64 12.86 -5.63
CA SER A 79 -9.83 13.24 -6.80
C SER A 79 -9.09 12.03 -7.38
N VAL A 80 -8.47 11.21 -6.53
CA VAL A 80 -7.77 9.98 -6.94
C VAL A 80 -8.75 9.00 -7.57
N ARG A 81 -9.89 8.72 -6.95
CA ARG A 81 -10.94 7.86 -7.53
C ARG A 81 -11.41 8.37 -8.88
N SER A 82 -11.66 9.67 -8.99
CA SER A 82 -12.08 10.29 -10.26
C SER A 82 -11.02 10.12 -11.34
N ARG A 83 -9.74 10.30 -11.00
CA ARG A 83 -8.61 10.09 -11.89
C ARG A 83 -8.50 8.63 -12.31
N ASN A 84 -8.55 7.69 -11.36
CA ASN A 84 -8.49 6.25 -11.63
C ASN A 84 -9.66 5.79 -12.51
N LYS A 85 -10.87 6.30 -12.26
CA LYS A 85 -12.03 6.04 -13.12
C LYS A 85 -11.84 6.55 -14.55
N ARG A 86 -11.25 7.74 -14.73
CA ARG A 86 -10.93 8.31 -16.05
C ARG A 86 -9.81 7.55 -16.76
N LEU A 87 -8.85 7.02 -16.01
CA LEU A 87 -7.79 6.17 -16.53
C LEU A 87 -8.30 4.77 -16.90
N GLY A 88 -9.55 4.43 -16.54
CA GLY A 88 -10.16 3.12 -16.78
C GLY A 88 -9.43 2.00 -16.04
N ASN A 89 -9.95 0.78 -16.09
CA ASN A 89 -9.17 -0.42 -15.71
C ASN A 89 -7.91 -0.63 -16.59
N SER A 90 -7.52 0.34 -17.42
CA SER A 90 -6.26 0.38 -18.15
C SER A 90 -5.12 0.92 -17.27
N LYS A 91 -4.36 -0.06 -16.76
CA LYS A 91 -3.11 0.04 -15.98
C LYS A 91 -3.29 0.54 -14.55
N ILE A 92 -3.07 -0.40 -13.63
CA ILE A 92 -2.36 -0.17 -12.37
C ILE A 92 -1.10 0.67 -12.70
N SER A 93 -1.26 1.99 -12.67
CA SER A 93 -0.22 2.96 -13.00
C SER A 93 0.20 3.69 -11.73
N SER A 94 0.67 2.89 -10.77
CA SER A 94 1.81 3.19 -9.91
C SER A 94 1.90 2.08 -8.87
N VAL A 95 2.33 0.88 -9.30
CA VAL A 95 3.33 0.23 -8.45
C VAL A 95 4.47 1.23 -8.48
N THR A 96 4.70 1.97 -7.40
CA THR A 96 5.98 2.63 -7.21
C THR A 96 6.95 1.47 -7.18
N VAL A 97 7.49 1.11 -8.36
CA VAL A 97 8.37 -0.04 -8.46
C VAL A 97 9.58 0.39 -7.66
N ASP A 98 9.77 -0.28 -6.54
CA ASP A 98 10.90 -0.08 -5.67
C ASP A 98 12.17 -0.08 -6.53
N ILE A 99 12.90 1.04 -6.50
CA ILE A 99 14.09 1.22 -7.32
C ILE A 99 15.11 0.15 -6.95
N ASP A 100 15.15 -0.26 -5.68
CA ASP A 100 16.03 -1.31 -5.20
C ASP A 100 15.62 -2.68 -5.76
N LEU A 101 14.32 -2.93 -5.92
CA LEU A 101 13.81 -4.12 -6.61
C LEU A 101 14.19 -4.10 -8.09
N ILE A 102 14.07 -2.96 -8.79
CA ILE A 102 14.48 -2.86 -10.20
C ILE A 102 15.98 -3.13 -10.34
N ASN A 103 16.80 -2.53 -9.47
CA ASN A 103 18.25 -2.72 -9.49
C ASN A 103 18.59 -4.19 -9.25
N SER A 104 18.01 -4.81 -8.22
CA SER A 104 18.19 -6.23 -7.93
C SER A 104 17.77 -7.13 -9.10
N LEU A 105 16.64 -6.82 -9.75
CA LEU A 105 16.17 -7.57 -10.93
C LEU A 105 17.11 -7.39 -12.12
N ASN A 106 17.69 -6.21 -12.31
CA ASN A 106 18.63 -5.95 -13.39
C ASN A 106 20.00 -6.63 -13.15
N ASP A 107 20.48 -6.65 -11.91
CA ASP A 107 21.71 -7.36 -11.54
C ASP A 107 21.59 -8.85 -11.83
N ILE A 108 20.45 -9.47 -11.46
CA ILE A 108 20.20 -10.89 -11.77
C ILE A 108 20.18 -11.12 -13.29
N LYS A 109 19.58 -10.23 -14.07
CA LYS A 109 19.58 -10.36 -15.54
C LYS A 109 20.97 -10.24 -16.13
N ALA A 110 21.83 -9.39 -15.57
CA ALA A 110 23.20 -9.21 -16.03
C ALA A 110 24.03 -10.50 -15.91
N HIS A 111 23.69 -11.38 -14.96
CA HIS A 111 24.28 -12.72 -14.84
C HIS A 111 23.78 -13.74 -15.88
N TYR A 112 22.70 -13.44 -16.60
CA TYR A 112 22.13 -14.31 -17.64
C TYR A 112 21.85 -13.54 -18.95
N PRO A 113 22.88 -12.94 -19.58
CA PRO A 113 22.70 -12.06 -20.73
C PRO A 113 22.04 -12.77 -21.92
N ASP A 114 22.32 -14.06 -22.10
CA ASP A 114 21.84 -14.85 -23.24
C ASP A 114 20.38 -15.28 -23.11
N LYS A 115 19.80 -15.23 -21.91
CA LYS A 115 18.46 -15.76 -21.63
C LYS A 115 17.34 -14.75 -21.81
N LYS A 116 17.66 -13.48 -22.13
CA LYS A 116 16.69 -12.36 -22.33
C LYS A 116 15.56 -12.37 -21.29
N LEU A 117 15.92 -12.50 -20.01
CA LEU A 117 14.94 -12.67 -18.94
C LEU A 117 14.10 -11.39 -18.74
N THR A 118 12.78 -11.56 -18.71
CA THR A 118 11.85 -10.50 -18.31
C THR A 118 11.79 -10.36 -16.79
N ASN A 119 11.35 -9.22 -16.25
CA ASN A 119 11.17 -9.04 -14.80
C ASN A 119 10.30 -10.15 -14.19
N ALA A 120 9.20 -10.49 -14.85
CA ALA A 120 8.31 -11.57 -14.43
C ALA A 120 9.02 -12.93 -14.43
N GLY A 121 9.89 -13.19 -15.42
CA GLY A 121 10.70 -14.41 -15.49
C GLY A 121 11.68 -14.53 -14.32
N VAL A 122 12.36 -13.44 -13.96
CA VAL A 122 13.28 -13.40 -12.82
C VAL A 122 12.54 -13.65 -11.50
N ILE A 123 11.39 -12.99 -11.30
CA ILE A 123 10.56 -13.18 -10.09
C ILE A 123 10.10 -14.63 -9.99
N LYS A 124 9.66 -15.24 -11.10
CA LYS A 124 9.24 -16.65 -11.12
C LYS A 124 10.37 -17.58 -10.68
N LEU A 125 11.58 -17.38 -11.19
CA LEU A 125 12.76 -18.18 -10.80
C LEU A 125 13.10 -18.02 -9.32
N ALA A 126 13.04 -16.79 -8.79
CA ALA A 126 13.29 -16.53 -7.38
C ALA A 126 12.25 -17.23 -6.47
N VAL A 127 10.97 -17.19 -6.84
CA VAL A 127 9.89 -17.88 -6.10
C VAL A 127 10.07 -19.39 -6.15
N GLU A 128 10.46 -19.95 -7.30
CA GLU A 128 10.74 -21.39 -7.44
C GLU A 128 11.94 -21.83 -6.60
N ALA A 129 13.01 -21.02 -6.54
CA ALA A 129 14.16 -21.28 -5.69
C ALA A 129 13.80 -21.27 -4.20
N LEU A 130 13.06 -20.24 -3.75
CA LEU A 130 12.58 -20.15 -2.37
C LEU A 130 11.69 -21.33 -1.99
N ARG A 131 10.81 -21.79 -2.90
CA ARG A 131 9.97 -22.98 -2.67
C ARG A 131 10.81 -24.24 -2.50
N LYS A 132 11.89 -24.39 -3.27
CA LYS A 132 12.80 -25.55 -3.15
C LYS A 132 13.57 -25.52 -1.83
N GLU A 133 14.06 -24.36 -1.41
CA GLU A 133 14.73 -24.20 -0.11
C GLU A 133 13.78 -24.51 1.05
N LEU A 134 12.56 -23.98 1.03
CA LEU A 134 11.51 -24.29 2.01
C LEU A 134 11.15 -25.78 2.06
N ALA A 135 11.20 -26.48 0.91
CA ALA A 135 10.96 -27.91 0.84
C ALA A 135 12.14 -28.75 1.36
N CYS A 136 13.38 -28.24 1.28
CA CYS A 136 14.57 -28.90 1.81
C CYS A 136 14.79 -28.69 3.31
N LEU A 137 14.12 -27.69 3.91
CA LEU A 137 14.16 -27.41 5.35
C LEU A 137 13.13 -28.23 6.16
N LYS A 138 12.30 -29.04 5.50
CA LYS A 138 11.38 -30.00 6.13
C LYS A 138 11.97 -31.41 6.09
#